data_AF-A0A938DVD0-F1
#
_entry.id   AF-A0A938DVD0-F1
#
_cell.length_a   1.000
_cell.length_b   1.000
_cell.length_c   1.000
_cell.angle_alpha   90.00
_cell.angle_beta   90.00
_cell.angle_gamma   90.00
#
_symmetry.space_group_name_H-M   'P 1'
#
loop_
_entity.id
_entity.type
_entity.pdbx_description
1 polymer ?
#
loop_
_entity_poly.entity_id
_entity_poly.type
_entity_poly.pdbx_seq_one_letter_code
_entity_poly.pdbx_strand_id
1 'polypeptide(L)'
;MSPLGVLAASLQDVLVEPVEQFVLPSVDWAAIAPNLILMLGGILLLTVVSVLKRRVPAWFAPVWTISAAVAAGCAVVPLWQRFLDSGPETLIGGAVGLDGFSLFATVVVCIS
;
A
#
# COMPACT_ATOMS: atom_id res chain seq x y z
N MET A 1 -0.16 57.93 -10.55
CA MET A 1 -0.31 56.70 -9.75
C MET A 1 0.85 56.64 -8.77
N SER A 2 0.56 56.66 -7.47
CA SER A 2 1.56 56.87 -6.41
C SER A 2 2.32 55.58 -6.11
N PRO A 3 3.67 55.59 -6.02
CA PRO A 3 4.47 54.37 -5.80
C PRO A 3 4.17 53.68 -4.47
N LEU A 4 3.66 54.41 -3.47
CA LEU A 4 3.27 53.88 -2.17
C LEU A 4 2.07 52.92 -2.23
N GLY A 5 1.17 53.09 -3.21
CA GLY A 5 0.00 52.21 -3.36
C GLY A 5 0.37 50.82 -3.90
N VAL A 6 1.41 50.75 -4.73
CA VAL A 6 1.91 49.49 -5.30
C VAL A 6 2.60 48.65 -4.22
N LEU A 7 3.37 49.30 -3.34
CA LEU A 7 4.05 48.64 -2.22
C LEU A 7 3.05 48.06 -1.23
N ALA A 8 1.99 48.80 -0.89
CA ALA A 8 0.94 48.30 0.00
C ALA A 8 0.20 47.08 -0.57
N ALA A 9 -0.08 47.06 -1.88
CA ALA A 9 -0.70 45.92 -2.55
C ALA A 9 0.22 44.68 -2.54
N SER A 10 1.52 44.86 -2.86
CA SER A 10 2.49 43.75 -2.82
C SER A 10 2.71 43.18 -1.41
N LEU A 11 2.58 44.01 -0.37
CA LEU A 11 2.65 43.52 1.01
C LEU A 11 1.39 42.77 1.41
N GLN A 12 0.22 43.16 0.89
CA GLN A 12 -1.03 42.42 1.13
C GLN A 12 -0.97 41.01 0.54
N ASP A 13 -0.40 40.86 -0.67
CA ASP A 13 -0.22 39.55 -1.32
C ASP A 13 0.79 38.65 -0.59
N VAL A 14 1.85 39.23 0.00
CA VAL A 14 2.84 38.49 0.80
C VAL A 14 2.32 38.11 2.19
N LEU A 15 1.44 38.94 2.78
CA LEU A 15 0.81 38.66 4.09
C LEU A 15 -0.37 37.68 3.98
N VAL A 16 -0.88 37.47 2.77
CA VAL A 16 -1.92 36.48 2.45
C VAL A 16 -1.29 35.39 1.60
N GLU A 17 -0.32 34.65 2.15
CA GLU A 17 0.12 33.40 1.54
C GLU A 17 -1.10 32.46 1.51
N PRO A 18 -1.61 32.06 0.33
CA PRO A 18 -2.61 31.01 0.27
C PRO A 18 -1.96 29.77 0.84
N VAL A 19 -2.46 29.29 1.99
CA VAL A 19 -2.06 27.99 2.52
C VAL A 19 -2.45 26.97 1.45
N GLU A 20 -1.49 26.53 0.64
CA GLU A 20 -1.69 25.42 -0.27
C GLU A 20 -2.11 24.23 0.60
N GLN A 21 -3.39 23.92 0.54
CA GLN A 21 -3.93 22.76 1.21
C GLN A 21 -3.35 21.54 0.50
N PHE A 22 -2.34 20.94 1.12
CA PHE A 22 -1.75 19.70 0.65
C PHE A 22 -2.81 18.59 0.71
N VAL A 23 -3.48 18.36 -0.42
CA VAL A 23 -4.42 17.24 -0.57
C VAL A 23 -3.58 15.99 -0.75
N LEU A 24 -3.54 15.14 0.29
CA LEU A 24 -2.87 13.85 0.18
C LEU A 24 -3.61 13.02 -0.90
N PRO A 25 -2.88 12.43 -1.86
CA PRO A 25 -3.51 11.50 -2.79
C PRO A 25 -4.13 10.36 -1.99
N SER A 26 -5.39 10.02 -2.30
CA SER A 26 -6.08 8.90 -1.66
C SER A 26 -5.35 7.61 -2.01
N VAL A 27 -4.78 6.95 -1.00
CA VAL A 27 -4.15 5.64 -1.14
C VAL A 27 -5.19 4.57 -0.83
N ASP A 28 -5.50 3.72 -1.81
CA ASP A 28 -6.30 2.52 -1.55
C ASP A 28 -5.40 1.44 -0.89
N TRP A 29 -5.43 1.41 0.44
CA TRP A 29 -4.67 0.45 1.24
C TRP A 29 -5.14 -0.99 1.06
N ALA A 30 -6.42 -1.20 0.73
CA ALA A 30 -6.96 -2.53 0.50
C ALA A 30 -6.33 -3.16 -0.74
N ALA A 31 -5.99 -2.35 -1.73
CA ALA A 31 -5.36 -2.80 -2.94
C ALA A 31 -3.93 -3.34 -2.79
N ILE A 32 -3.20 -2.86 -1.77
CA ILE A 32 -1.81 -3.28 -1.49
C ILE A 32 -1.78 -4.34 -0.38
N ALA A 33 -2.94 -4.63 0.24
CA ALA A 33 -3.08 -5.58 1.33
C ALA A 33 -2.44 -6.96 1.08
N PRO A 34 -2.65 -7.66 -0.06
CA PRO A 34 -2.08 -9.00 -0.23
C PRO A 34 -0.55 -9.01 -0.21
N ASN A 35 0.11 -8.01 -0.80
CA ASN A 35 1.56 -7.87 -0.72
C ASN A 35 2.03 -7.51 0.69
N LEU A 36 1.31 -6.64 1.40
CA LEU A 36 1.62 -6.30 2.79
C LEU A 36 1.53 -7.52 3.71
N ILE A 37 0.53 -8.39 3.51
CA ILE A 37 0.36 -9.62 4.29
C ILE A 37 1.55 -10.56 4.08
N LEU A 38 1.98 -10.78 2.84
CA LEU A 38 3.15 -11.63 2.55
C LEU A 38 4.43 -11.05 3.15
N MET A 39 4.65 -9.75 2.98
CA MET A 39 5.85 -9.07 3.49
C MET A 39 5.91 -9.09 5.02
N LEU A 40 4.82 -8.72 5.69
CA LEU A 40 4.72 -8.76 7.15
C LEU A 40 4.78 -10.20 7.66
N GLY A 41 4.10 -11.14 7.00
CA GLY A 41 4.14 -12.56 7.35
C GLY A 41 5.57 -13.13 7.34
N GLY A 42 6.36 -12.79 6.31
CA GLY A 42 7.76 -13.18 6.21
C GLY A 42 8.64 -12.51 7.27
N ILE A 43 8.50 -11.19 7.47
CA ILE A 43 9.27 -10.45 8.47
C ILE A 43 8.99 -10.95 9.89
N LEU A 44 7.71 -11.20 10.21
CA LEU A 44 7.31 -11.73 11.51
C LEU A 44 7.87 -13.14 11.72
N LEU A 45 7.79 -14.01 10.69
CA LEU A 45 8.39 -15.34 10.78
C LEU A 45 9.88 -15.26 11.06
N LEU A 46 10.61 -14.45 10.28
CA LEU A 46 12.05 -14.27 10.44
C LEU A 46 12.39 -13.69 11.81
N THR A 47 11.60 -12.74 12.30
CA THR A 47 11.78 -12.14 13.63
C THR A 47 11.58 -13.19 14.72
N VAL A 48 10.49 -13.96 14.66
CA VAL A 48 10.19 -15.01 15.64
C VAL A 48 11.26 -16.10 15.60
N VAL A 49 11.63 -16.60 14.43
CA VAL A 49 12.66 -17.64 14.28
C VAL A 49 14.04 -17.12 14.72
N SER A 50 14.37 -15.87 14.43
CA SER A 50 15.63 -15.26 14.85
C SER A 50 15.72 -15.10 16.37
N VAL A 51 14.66 -14.60 17.01
CA VAL A 51 14.61 -14.39 18.46
C VAL A 51 14.54 -15.72 19.21
N LEU A 52 13.72 -16.67 18.76
CA LEU A 52 13.55 -17.96 19.43
C LEU A 52 14.62 -18.99 19.03
N LYS A 53 15.40 -18.71 17.96
CA LYS A 53 16.59 -19.41 17.43
C LYS A 53 16.47 -20.93 17.28
N ARG A 54 16.41 -21.65 18.39
CA ARG A 54 16.40 -23.14 18.49
C ARG A 54 15.20 -23.69 19.25
N ARG A 55 14.29 -22.84 19.75
CA ARG A 55 13.08 -23.22 20.50
C ARG A 55 11.83 -23.35 19.63
N VAL A 56 11.93 -23.01 18.36
CA VAL A 56 10.82 -23.14 17.41
C VAL A 56 10.79 -24.57 16.84
N PRO A 57 9.67 -25.30 16.98
CA PRO A 57 9.54 -26.64 16.42
C PRO A 57 9.51 -26.59 14.89
N ALA A 58 9.99 -27.65 14.24
CA ALA A 58 10.17 -27.69 12.78
C ALA A 58 8.85 -27.49 11.98
N TRP A 59 7.69 -27.77 12.59
CA TRP A 59 6.38 -27.55 11.98
C TRP A 59 5.93 -26.08 12.00
N PHE A 60 6.52 -25.24 12.86
CA PHE A 60 6.04 -23.86 13.06
C PHE A 60 6.20 -23.00 11.80
N ALA A 61 7.39 -23.03 11.20
CA ALA A 61 7.67 -22.26 10.00
C ALA A 61 6.75 -22.62 8.82
N PRO A 62 6.57 -23.90 8.43
CA PRO A 62 5.66 -24.24 7.32
C PRO A 62 4.20 -23.90 7.63
N VAL A 63 3.71 -24.14 8.85
CA VAL A 63 2.32 -23.77 9.21
C VAL A 63 2.12 -22.25 9.14
N TRP A 64 3.10 -21.47 9.61
CA TRP A 64 3.04 -20.02 9.54
C TRP A 64 3.02 -19.52 8.10
N THR A 65 3.92 -20.01 7.26
CA THR A 65 3.98 -19.62 5.84
C THR A 65 2.68 -19.97 5.12
N ILE A 66 2.10 -21.16 5.35
CA ILE A 66 0.81 -21.54 4.80
C ILE A 66 -0.29 -20.58 5.28
N SER A 67 -0.32 -20.24 6.57
CA SER A 67 -1.32 -19.31 7.10
C SER A 67 -1.21 -17.91 6.49
N ALA A 68 0.01 -17.42 6.28
CA ALA A 68 0.26 -16.13 5.63
C ALA A 68 -0.15 -16.15 4.15
N ALA A 69 0.15 -17.24 3.44
CA ALA A 69 -0.25 -17.44 2.05
C ALA A 69 -1.78 -17.51 1.90
N VAL A 70 -2.47 -18.22 2.78
CA VAL A 70 -3.94 -18.29 2.80
C VAL A 70 -4.53 -16.90 3.09
N ALA A 71 -4.00 -16.18 4.07
CA ALA A 71 -4.48 -14.82 4.39
C ALA A 71 -4.29 -13.86 3.20
N ALA A 72 -3.14 -13.91 2.53
CA ALA A 72 -2.87 -13.10 1.34
C ALA A 72 -3.80 -13.48 0.18
N GLY A 73 -3.99 -14.78 -0.06
CA GLY A 73 -4.92 -15.28 -1.09
C GLY A 73 -6.37 -14.85 -0.83
N CYS A 74 -6.84 -14.89 0.41
CA CYS A 74 -8.17 -14.38 0.77
C CYS A 74 -8.31 -12.87 0.51
N ALA A 75 -7.24 -12.08 0.71
CA ALA A 75 -7.26 -10.66 0.40
C ALA A 75 -7.32 -10.35 -1.11
N VAL A 76 -6.88 -11.29 -1.97
CA VAL A 76 -7.02 -11.16 -3.43
C VAL A 76 -8.48 -11.33 -3.89
N VAL A 77 -9.31 -12.10 -3.19
CA VAL A 77 -10.71 -12.36 -3.59
C VAL A 77 -11.53 -11.07 -3.79
N PRO A 78 -11.61 -10.13 -2.82
CA PRO A 78 -12.35 -8.88 -3.03
C PRO A 78 -11.73 -8.01 -4.12
N LEU A 79 -10.41 -8.06 -4.30
CA LEU A 79 -9.71 -7.33 -5.37
C LEU A 79 -10.05 -7.88 -6.75
N TRP A 80 -10.18 -9.18 -6.87
CA TRP A 80 -10.59 -9.84 -8.11
C TRP A 80 -12.02 -9.44 -8.51
N GLN A 81 -12.94 -9.33 -7.55
CA GLN A 81 -14.29 -8.82 -7.80
C GLN A 81 -14.25 -7.36 -8.26
N ARG A 82 -13.48 -6.50 -7.57
CA ARG A 82 -13.32 -5.08 -7.97
C ARG A 82 -12.73 -4.93 -9.37
N PHE A 83 -11.76 -5.76 -9.74
CA PHE A 83 -11.20 -5.80 -11.10
C PHE A 83 -12.24 -6.19 -12.15
N LEU A 84 -13.09 -7.19 -11.87
CA LEU A 84 -14.17 -7.59 -12.78
C LEU A 84 -15.20 -6.48 -12.99
N ASP A 85 -15.50 -5.72 -11.94
CA ASP A 85 -16.52 -4.67 -11.97
C ASP A 85 -16.01 -3.35 -12.58
N SER A 86 -14.78 -2.94 -12.27
CA SER A 86 -14.25 -1.59 -12.56
C SER A 86 -13.14 -1.57 -13.63
N GLY A 87 -12.55 -2.72 -13.97
CA GLY A 87 -11.43 -2.83 -14.92
C GLY A 87 -10.06 -2.49 -14.29
N PRO A 88 -9.01 -2.33 -15.11
CA PRO A 88 -7.66 -2.01 -14.62
C PRO A 88 -7.59 -0.63 -13.97
N GLU A 89 -7.10 -0.57 -12.73
CA GLU A 89 -6.96 0.68 -11.97
C GLU A 89 -5.50 0.99 -11.66
N THR A 90 -5.14 2.28 -11.63
CA THR A 90 -3.80 2.71 -11.24
C THR A 90 -3.85 3.36 -9.86
N LEU A 91 -3.06 2.84 -8.94
CA LEU A 91 -3.01 3.20 -7.53
C LEU A 91 -1.79 4.07 -7.23
N ILE A 92 -1.87 4.84 -6.14
CA ILE A 92 -0.81 5.74 -5.67
C ILE A 92 -0.34 6.66 -6.81
N GLY A 93 -1.22 7.54 -7.28
CA GLY A 93 -0.86 8.56 -8.28
C GLY A 93 -0.33 8.01 -9.62
N GLY A 94 -0.59 6.73 -9.93
CA GLY A 94 -0.10 6.09 -11.15
C GLY A 94 1.09 5.13 -10.96
N ALA A 95 1.60 4.96 -9.74
CA ALA A 95 2.83 4.19 -9.48
C ALA A 95 2.61 2.67 -9.44
N VAL A 96 1.41 2.20 -9.10
CA VAL A 96 1.11 0.76 -8.99
C VAL A 96 -0.14 0.45 -9.80
N GLY A 97 0.00 -0.27 -10.89
CA GLY A 97 -1.14 -0.80 -11.64
C GLY A 97 -1.74 -2.01 -10.91
N LEU A 98 -3.06 -2.03 -10.75
CA LEU A 98 -3.80 -3.19 -10.31
C LEU A 98 -4.49 -3.80 -11.52
N ASP A 99 -3.85 -4.84 -12.05
CA ASP A 99 -4.27 -5.54 -13.25
C ASP A 99 -4.51 -7.03 -12.95
N GLY A 100 -5.32 -7.70 -13.77
CA GLY A 100 -5.66 -9.11 -13.59
C GLY A 100 -4.44 -10.04 -13.62
N PHE A 101 -3.36 -9.69 -14.33
CA PHE A 101 -2.12 -10.47 -14.32
C PHE A 101 -1.37 -10.31 -13.00
N SER A 102 -1.28 -9.10 -12.44
CA SER A 102 -0.70 -8.89 -11.09
C SER A 102 -1.46 -9.68 -10.03
N LEU A 103 -2.80 -9.66 -10.04
CA LEU A 103 -3.60 -10.46 -9.09
C LEU A 103 -3.37 -11.96 -9.30
N PHE A 104 -3.30 -12.42 -10.55
CA PHE A 104 -2.97 -13.81 -10.86
C PHE A 104 -1.57 -14.20 -10.35
N ALA A 105 -0.56 -13.37 -10.58
CA ALA A 105 0.80 -13.60 -10.12
C ALA A 105 0.87 -13.71 -8.59
N THR A 106 0.14 -12.86 -7.85
CA THR A 106 0.03 -12.96 -6.40
C THR A 106 -0.55 -14.30 -5.95
N VAL A 107 -1.60 -14.80 -6.62
CA VAL A 107 -2.18 -16.12 -6.31
C VAL A 107 -1.18 -17.25 -6.59
N VAL A 108 -0.44 -17.17 -7.70
CA VAL A 108 0.62 -18.15 -8.01
C VAL A 108 1.67 -18.18 -6.91
N VAL A 109 2.11 -17.01 -6.43
CA VAL A 109 3.06 -16.92 -5.29
C VAL A 109 2.49 -17.54 -4.02
N CYS A 110 1.19 -17.42 -3.77
CA CYS A 110 0.56 -18.02 -2.59
C CYS A 110 0.49 -19.55 -2.63
N ILE A 111 0.53 -20.15 -3.82
CA ILE A 111 0.37 -21.62 -4.01
C ILE A 111 1.71 -22.32 -4.22
N SER A 112 2.75 -21.58 -4.60
CA SER A 112 4.09 -22.10 -4.92
C SER A 112 4.91 -22.47 -3.69
#